data_AF-A0A2E8WMV6-F1
#
_entry.id   AF-A0A2E8WMV6-F1
#
_cell.length_a   1.000
_cell.length_b   1.000
_cell.length_c   1.000
_cell.angle_alpha   90.00
_cell.angle_beta   90.00
_cell.angle_gamma   90.00
#
_symmetry.space_group_name_H-M   'P 1'
#
loop_
_entity.id
_entity.type
_entity.pdbx_description
1 polymer ?
#
loop_
_entity_poly.entity_id
_entity_poly.type
_entity_poly.pdbx_seq_one_letter_code
_entity_poly.pdbx_strand_id
1 'polypeptide(L)'
;MPFAFADDVVNVYSARHYDTDMAMYERFTEETGIKVNLIEGSSDALIERIKSEDQFSPADMLITVDSGRLWRAEKEGIFQPVDSALLSERIPAHLRHPEGEWFGLSTRARVIAHKKDMALPAGFGTYEALADEAFHGQVCMRSSGNIYNL
;
A
#
# COMPACT_ATOMS: atom_id res chain seq x y z
N MET A 1 -16.70 8.11 -26.74
CA MET A 1 -17.10 6.76 -26.31
C MET A 1 -17.74 6.93 -24.94
N PRO A 2 -19.03 6.61 -24.73
CA PRO A 2 -19.60 6.68 -23.40
C PRO A 2 -18.98 5.57 -22.55
N PHE A 3 -18.49 5.92 -21.37
CA PHE A 3 -18.14 4.94 -20.34
C PHE A 3 -19.40 4.13 -20.05
N ALA A 4 -19.32 2.81 -20.19
CA ALA A 4 -20.35 1.94 -19.65
C ALA A 4 -20.35 2.16 -18.13
N PHE A 5 -21.46 2.65 -17.57
CA PHE A 5 -21.69 2.54 -16.15
C PHE A 5 -21.90 1.05 -15.87
N ALA A 6 -20.81 0.34 -15.55
CA ALA A 6 -20.89 -0.93 -14.85
C ALA A 6 -21.65 -0.68 -13.53
N ASP A 7 -22.27 -1.74 -12.99
CA ASP A 7 -23.16 -1.74 -11.81
C ASP A 7 -22.79 -0.68 -10.74
N ASP A 8 -23.77 -0.16 -10.01
CA ASP A 8 -23.60 0.81 -8.89
C ASP A 8 -22.81 0.21 -7.69
N VAL A 9 -21.76 -0.57 -7.94
CA VAL A 9 -20.91 -1.31 -7.01
C VAL A 9 -19.47 -1.33 -7.54
N VAL A 10 -18.51 -1.07 -6.66
CA VAL A 10 -17.07 -1.28 -6.89
C VAL A 10 -16.55 -2.35 -5.92
N ASN A 11 -15.84 -3.35 -6.42
CA ASN A 11 -15.27 -4.43 -5.64
C ASN A 11 -13.83 -4.10 -5.25
N VAL A 12 -13.63 -3.83 -3.96
CA VAL A 12 -12.35 -3.41 -3.40
C VAL A 12 -11.70 -4.56 -2.66
N TYR A 13 -10.55 -5.01 -3.17
CA TYR A 13 -9.72 -6.03 -2.54
C TYR A 13 -8.69 -5.30 -1.67
N SER A 14 -8.83 -5.37 -0.34
CA SER A 14 -8.00 -4.59 0.60
C SER A 14 -7.17 -5.48 1.51
N ALA A 15 -5.86 -5.20 1.55
CA ALA A 15 -4.94 -5.71 2.56
C ALA A 15 -4.74 -4.77 3.75
N ARG A 16 -5.51 -3.67 3.79
CA ARG A 16 -5.59 -2.76 4.93
C ARG A 16 -6.83 -3.11 5.74
N HIS A 17 -6.65 -3.17 7.06
CA HIS A 17 -7.73 -3.39 8.01
C HIS A 17 -7.69 -2.28 9.05
N TYR A 18 -8.48 -1.23 8.82
CA TYR A 18 -8.63 -0.09 9.73
C TYR A 18 -10.08 0.38 9.74
N ASP A 19 -10.62 0.64 10.94
CA ASP A 19 -11.97 1.20 11.10
C ASP A 19 -12.15 2.53 10.35
N THR A 20 -11.07 3.30 10.19
CA THR A 20 -11.08 4.55 9.44
C THR A 20 -11.32 4.37 7.94
N ASP A 21 -10.95 3.22 7.38
CA ASP A 21 -11.11 2.96 5.95
C ASP A 21 -12.61 2.73 5.64
N MET A 22 -13.39 2.18 6.58
CA MET A 22 -14.85 2.04 6.44
C MET A 22 -15.56 3.39 6.30
N ALA A 23 -15.21 4.38 7.14
CA ALA A 23 -15.78 5.72 7.04
C ALA A 23 -15.44 6.40 5.70
N MET A 24 -14.31 6.06 5.08
CA MET A 24 -13.96 6.55 3.75
C MET A 24 -14.87 5.93 2.67
N TYR A 25 -15.12 4.63 2.73
CA TYR A 25 -15.99 3.93 1.78
C TYR A 25 -17.47 4.36 1.91
N GLU A 26 -17.94 4.60 3.13
CA GLU A 26 -19.28 5.13 3.39
C GLU A 26 -19.44 6.51 2.75
N ARG A 27 -18.51 7.44 2.99
CA ARG A 27 -18.53 8.78 2.38
C ARG A 27 -18.47 8.72 0.86
N PHE A 28 -17.62 7.87 0.30
CA PHE A 28 -17.58 7.65 -1.14
C PHE A 28 -18.94 7.19 -1.69
N THR A 29 -19.60 6.27 -0.99
CA THR A 29 -20.93 5.78 -1.36
C THR A 29 -21.99 6.89 -1.27
N GLU A 30 -21.95 7.70 -0.21
CA GLU A 30 -22.86 8.84 -0.01
C GLU A 30 -22.69 9.92 -1.10
N GLU A 31 -21.46 10.22 -1.50
CA GLU A 31 -21.15 11.26 -2.49
C GLU A 31 -21.41 10.82 -3.93
N THR A 32 -21.20 9.54 -4.24
CA THR A 32 -21.24 9.04 -5.63
C THR A 32 -22.45 8.15 -5.94
N GLY A 33 -23.09 7.58 -4.92
CA GLY A 33 -24.11 6.54 -5.07
C GLY A 33 -23.56 5.14 -5.36
N ILE A 34 -22.25 4.99 -5.56
CA ILE A 34 -21.59 3.72 -5.89
C ILE A 34 -21.29 2.97 -4.59
N LYS A 35 -21.84 1.77 -4.45
CA LYS A 35 -21.60 0.92 -3.28
C LYS A 35 -20.19 0.35 -3.30
N VAL A 36 -19.56 0.21 -2.14
CA VAL A 36 -18.28 -0.48 -2.02
C VAL A 36 -18.51 -1.90 -1.50
N ASN A 37 -18.11 -2.90 -2.29
CA ASN A 37 -18.04 -4.29 -1.86
C ASN A 37 -16.61 -4.63 -1.43
N LEU A 38 -16.37 -4.80 -0.14
CA LEU A 38 -15.03 -4.98 0.42
C LEU A 38 -14.70 -6.47 0.58
N ILE A 39 -13.54 -6.86 0.03
CA ILE A 39 -12.93 -8.18 0.23
C ILE A 39 -11.59 -7.98 0.93
N GLU A 40 -11.49 -8.49 2.15
CA GLU A 40 -10.28 -8.36 2.96
C GLU A 40 -9.41 -9.62 2.87
N GLY A 41 -8.09 -9.43 2.90
CA GLY A 41 -7.13 -10.53 2.88
C GLY A 41 -5.70 -10.05 3.03
N SER A 42 -4.73 -10.97 3.14
CA SER A 42 -3.33 -10.57 3.06
C SER A 42 -3.00 -10.14 1.63
N SER A 43 -2.08 -9.18 1.46
CA SER A 43 -1.69 -8.69 0.13
C SER A 43 -1.32 -9.81 -0.84
N ASP A 44 -0.52 -10.78 -0.39
CA ASP A 44 -0.08 -11.88 -1.25
C ASP A 44 -1.26 -12.79 -1.63
N ALA A 45 -2.19 -13.05 -0.70
CA ALA A 45 -3.38 -13.84 -1.01
C ALA A 45 -4.33 -13.12 -1.98
N LEU A 46 -4.48 -11.80 -1.87
CA LEU A 46 -5.32 -11.02 -2.77
C LEU A 46 -4.72 -10.95 -4.17
N ILE A 47 -3.40 -10.77 -4.30
CA ILE A 47 -2.71 -10.80 -5.60
C ILE A 47 -2.87 -12.17 -6.27
N GLU A 48 -2.60 -13.26 -5.55
CA GLU A 48 -2.79 -14.62 -6.09
C GLU A 48 -4.25 -14.89 -6.45
N ARG A 49 -5.19 -14.39 -5.66
CA ARG A 49 -6.62 -14.51 -5.95
C ARG A 49 -6.98 -13.80 -7.25
N ILE A 50 -6.63 -12.52 -7.42
CA ILE A 50 -6.91 -11.75 -8.64
C ILE A 50 -6.29 -12.46 -9.85
N LYS A 51 -5.04 -12.89 -9.73
CA LYS A 51 -4.35 -13.65 -10.78
C LYS A 51 -5.06 -14.97 -11.12
N SER A 52 -5.54 -15.70 -10.11
CA SER A 52 -6.23 -16.97 -10.32
C SER A 52 -7.62 -16.82 -10.94
N GLU A 53 -8.29 -15.71 -10.63
CA GLU A 53 -9.59 -15.36 -11.20
C GLU A 53 -9.44 -14.79 -12.63
N ASP A 54 -8.28 -14.19 -12.94
CA ASP A 54 -7.90 -13.66 -14.26
C ASP A 54 -9.00 -12.75 -14.85
N GLN A 55 -9.38 -12.92 -16.13
CA GLN A 55 -10.44 -12.17 -16.79
C GLN A 55 -11.83 -12.31 -16.12
N PHE A 56 -12.00 -13.26 -15.19
CA PHE A 56 -13.25 -13.46 -14.44
C PHE A 56 -13.18 -12.84 -13.04
N SER A 57 -12.08 -12.18 -12.66
CA SER A 57 -11.99 -11.51 -11.38
C SER A 57 -13.01 -10.37 -11.32
N PRO A 58 -13.83 -10.31 -10.26
CA PRO A 58 -14.68 -9.16 -10.04
C PRO A 58 -13.89 -7.97 -9.47
N ALA A 59 -12.58 -8.09 -9.23
CA ALA A 59 -11.78 -7.05 -8.59
C ALA A 59 -11.68 -5.78 -9.46
N ASP A 60 -12.16 -4.66 -8.92
CA ASP A 60 -12.04 -3.35 -9.56
C ASP A 60 -10.83 -2.55 -9.02
N MET A 61 -10.49 -2.76 -7.75
CA MET A 61 -9.39 -2.06 -7.09
C MET A 61 -8.67 -2.96 -6.09
N LEU A 62 -7.34 -2.98 -6.15
CA LEU A 62 -6.49 -3.57 -5.11
C LEU A 62 -5.89 -2.47 -4.24
N ILE A 63 -6.21 -2.49 -2.95
CA ILE A 63 -5.57 -1.64 -1.94
C ILE A 63 -4.59 -2.51 -1.16
N THR A 64 -3.30 -2.22 -1.29
CA THR A 64 -2.24 -2.96 -0.61
C THR A 64 -1.30 -2.03 0.15
N VAL A 65 -0.38 -2.63 0.88
CA VAL A 65 0.63 -1.96 1.68
C VAL A 65 2.01 -2.42 1.25
N ASP A 66 2.93 -1.47 1.20
CA ASP A 66 4.31 -1.59 0.70
C ASP A 66 4.46 -1.46 -0.83
N SER A 67 5.44 -0.69 -1.27
CA SER A 67 5.77 -0.53 -2.69
C SER A 67 6.33 -1.80 -3.32
N GLY A 68 6.99 -2.67 -2.56
CA GLY A 68 7.45 -3.97 -3.06
C GLY A 68 6.29 -4.89 -3.44
N ARG A 69 5.14 -4.78 -2.76
CA ARG A 69 3.94 -5.53 -3.12
C ARG A 69 3.22 -4.96 -4.32
N LEU A 70 3.20 -3.63 -4.47
CA LEU A 70 2.73 -2.99 -5.70
C LEU A 70 3.57 -3.41 -6.90
N TRP A 71 4.90 -3.43 -6.75
CA TRP A 71 5.80 -3.91 -7.80
C TRP A 71 5.56 -5.38 -8.14
N ARG A 72 5.32 -6.24 -7.13
CA ARG A 72 4.96 -7.65 -7.39
C ARG A 72 3.65 -7.75 -8.18
N ALA A 73 2.62 -7.03 -7.79
CA ALA A 73 1.33 -6.99 -8.50
C ALA A 73 1.50 -6.50 -9.96
N GLU A 74 2.27 -5.45 -10.18
CA GLU A 74 2.67 -4.99 -11.52
C GLU A 74 3.30 -6.13 -12.34
N LYS A 75 4.26 -6.88 -11.75
CA LYS A 75 4.90 -8.00 -12.47
C LYS A 75 3.98 -9.17 -12.79
N GLU A 76 2.92 -9.34 -12.02
CA GLU A 76 1.87 -10.32 -12.32
C GLU A 76 0.85 -9.80 -13.35
N GLY A 77 0.96 -8.54 -13.79
CA GLY A 77 0.11 -7.95 -14.84
C GLY A 77 -1.33 -7.71 -14.40
N ILE A 78 -1.59 -7.57 -13.10
CA ILE A 78 -2.96 -7.42 -12.56
C ILE A 78 -3.45 -5.97 -12.54
N PHE A 79 -2.62 -5.01 -12.97
CA PHE A 79 -2.98 -3.60 -13.06
C PHE A 79 -3.23 -3.16 -14.50
N GLN A 80 -4.07 -2.16 -14.63
CA GLN A 80 -4.25 -1.40 -15.86
C GLN A 80 -3.88 0.06 -15.60
N PRO A 81 -3.29 0.76 -16.59
CA PRO A 81 -2.93 2.16 -16.43
C PRO A 81 -4.17 3.05 -16.33
N VAL A 82 -4.15 3.99 -15.39
CA VAL A 82 -5.18 5.03 -15.24
C VAL A 82 -4.58 6.39 -15.57
N ASP A 83 -5.09 7.03 -16.62
CA ASP A 83 -4.75 8.41 -16.94
C ASP A 83 -5.72 9.37 -16.23
N SER A 84 -5.22 10.08 -15.22
CA SER A 84 -5.98 11.04 -14.43
C SER A 84 -5.14 12.26 -14.11
N ALA A 85 -5.57 13.42 -14.62
CA ALA A 85 -4.97 14.71 -14.31
C ALA A 85 -5.04 15.00 -12.80
N LEU A 86 -6.17 14.66 -12.16
CA LEU A 86 -6.36 14.85 -10.72
C LEU A 86 -5.35 14.04 -9.90
N LEU A 87 -5.17 12.75 -10.23
CA LEU A 87 -4.19 11.91 -9.52
C LEU A 87 -2.76 12.39 -9.77
N SER A 88 -2.45 12.80 -11.01
CA SER A 88 -1.13 13.29 -11.39
C SER A 88 -0.76 14.60 -10.69
N GLU A 89 -1.73 15.48 -10.45
CA GLU A 89 -1.56 16.75 -9.73
C GLU A 89 -1.45 16.53 -8.21
N ARG A 90 -2.29 15.66 -7.65
CA ARG A 90 -2.39 15.45 -6.20
C ARG A 90 -1.30 14.55 -5.63
N ILE A 91 -0.76 13.64 -6.44
CA ILE A 91 0.16 12.61 -5.97
C ILE A 91 1.56 12.89 -6.53
N PRO A 92 2.56 13.17 -5.66
CA PRO A 92 3.94 13.39 -6.08
C PRO A 92 4.47 12.26 -6.97
N ALA A 93 5.28 12.59 -7.98
CA ALA A 93 5.77 11.62 -8.97
C ALA A 93 6.50 10.41 -8.36
N HIS A 94 7.18 10.59 -7.22
CA HIS A 94 7.90 9.51 -6.53
C HIS A 94 6.99 8.58 -5.70
N LEU A 95 5.67 8.86 -5.64
CA LEU A 95 4.67 8.08 -4.92
C LEU A 95 3.62 7.44 -5.86
N ARG A 96 3.88 7.41 -7.17
CA ARG A 96 2.99 6.78 -8.16
C ARG A 96 3.81 6.09 -9.26
N HIS A 97 3.19 5.14 -9.95
CA HIS A 97 3.81 4.48 -11.09
C HIS A 97 4.00 5.49 -12.24
N PRO A 98 5.13 5.46 -12.97
CA PRO A 98 5.36 6.33 -14.13
C PRO A 98 4.29 6.19 -15.22
N GLU A 99 3.75 4.98 -15.40
CA GLU A 99 2.73 4.65 -16.40
C GLU A 99 1.30 4.64 -15.82
N GLY A 100 1.12 5.03 -14.55
CA GLY A 100 -0.20 5.16 -13.94
C GLY A 100 -0.89 3.86 -13.53
N GLU A 101 -0.13 2.76 -13.36
CA GLU A 101 -0.68 1.46 -12.93
C GLU A 101 -1.04 1.42 -11.44
N TRP A 102 -0.37 2.22 -10.61
CA TRP A 102 -0.67 2.32 -9.18
C TRP A 102 -0.35 3.70 -8.63
N PHE A 103 -1.00 4.04 -7.51
CA PHE A 103 -0.91 5.34 -6.86
C PHE A 103 -0.82 5.19 -5.34
N GLY A 104 0.07 5.96 -4.71
CA GLY A 104 0.22 5.98 -3.25
C GLY A 104 -0.87 6.82 -2.57
N LEU A 105 -1.64 6.19 -1.68
CA LEU A 105 -2.69 6.86 -0.90
C LEU A 105 -2.17 7.45 0.42
N SER A 106 -1.13 6.84 1.00
CA SER A 106 -0.56 7.27 2.28
C SER A 106 0.93 6.98 2.32
N THR A 107 1.68 7.80 3.05
CA THR A 107 3.11 7.62 3.26
C THR A 107 3.39 7.13 4.68
N ARG A 108 4.47 6.37 4.84
CA ARG A 108 4.96 5.91 6.14
C ARG A 108 6.47 6.02 6.17
N ALA A 109 7.00 6.48 7.29
CA ALA A 109 8.42 6.46 7.55
C ALA A 109 8.74 5.24 8.42
N ARG A 110 9.71 4.43 7.99
CA ARG A 110 10.44 3.59 8.94
C ARG A 110 11.37 4.52 9.70
N VAL A 111 11.43 4.39 11.02
CA VAL A 111 12.21 5.28 11.88
C VAL A 111 12.94 4.45 12.92
N ILE A 112 14.04 5.01 13.42
CA ILE A 112 14.77 4.44 14.54
C ILE A 112 14.08 4.95 15.81
N ALA A 113 13.41 4.04 16.52
CA ALA A 113 12.85 4.33 17.83
C ALA A 113 13.85 3.92 18.91
N HIS A 114 14.04 4.77 19.93
CA HIS A 114 14.93 4.49 21.04
C HIS A 114 14.24 4.79 22.38
N LYS A 115 14.77 4.22 23.47
CA LYS A 115 14.32 4.55 24.82
C LYS A 115 14.72 5.99 25.14
N LYS A 116 13.78 6.79 25.68
CA LYS A 116 13.99 8.23 25.96
C LYS A 116 15.18 8.50 26.87
N ASP A 117 15.37 7.68 27.90
CA ASP A 117 16.42 7.87 28.92
C ASP A 117 17.74 7.18 28.56
N MET A 118 17.90 6.72 27.32
CA MET A 118 19.12 6.07 26.85
C MET A 118 20.15 7.12 26.44
N ALA A 119 21.37 7.00 26.95
CA ALA A 119 22.50 7.74 26.40
C ALA A 119 22.81 7.20 25.00
N LEU A 120 22.57 8.01 23.97
CA LEU A 120 22.81 7.62 22.59
C LEU A 120 24.31 7.77 22.24
N PRO A 121 24.94 6.76 21.63
CA PRO A 121 26.31 6.87 21.14
C PRO A 121 26.48 8.02 20.13
N ALA A 122 27.70 8.54 20.03
CA ALA A 122 28.04 9.51 18.98
C ALA A 122 27.82 8.89 17.59
N GLY A 123 27.18 9.62 16.68
CA GLY A 123 26.85 9.12 15.33
C GLY A 123 25.47 8.47 15.19
N PHE A 124 24.66 8.41 16.26
CA PHE A 124 23.25 8.01 16.17
C PHE A 124 22.47 8.95 15.24
N GLY A 125 21.60 8.37 14.39
CA GLY A 125 20.66 9.14 13.55
C GLY A 125 20.54 8.65 12.11
N THR A 126 21.44 7.77 11.66
CA THR A 126 21.36 7.12 10.33
C THR A 126 21.16 5.62 10.46
N TYR A 127 20.70 4.98 9.37
CA TYR A 127 20.54 3.52 9.35
C TYR A 127 21.89 2.80 9.39
N GLU A 128 22.88 3.36 8.69
CA GLU A 128 24.23 2.82 8.60
C GLU A 128 24.92 2.77 9.97
N ALA A 129 24.63 3.74 10.84
CA ALA A 129 25.16 3.77 12.20
C ALA A 129 24.69 2.59 13.05
N LEU A 130 23.56 1.95 12.73
CA LEU A 130 23.07 0.78 13.47
C LEU A 130 23.96 -0.46 13.31
N ALA A 131 24.88 -0.46 12.34
CA ALA A 131 25.87 -1.52 12.15
C ALA A 131 27.15 -1.32 12.98
N ASP A 132 27.29 -0.20 13.70
CA ASP A 132 28.45 0.09 14.53
C ASP A 132 28.50 -0.84 15.76
N GLU A 133 29.71 -1.26 16.14
CA GLU A 133 29.97 -2.06 17.35
C GLU A 133 29.40 -1.41 18.63
N ALA A 134 29.29 -0.08 18.67
CA ALA A 134 28.67 0.66 19.76
C ALA A 134 27.19 0.26 20.00
N PHE A 135 26.51 -0.33 19.02
CA PHE A 135 25.14 -0.82 19.11
C PHE A 135 25.02 -2.34 19.25
N HIS A 136 26.14 -3.06 19.41
CA HIS A 136 26.12 -4.52 19.57
C HIS A 136 25.20 -4.94 20.73
N GLY A 137 24.24 -5.84 20.44
CA GLY A 137 23.25 -6.33 21.41
C GLY A 137 22.16 -5.34 21.82
N GLN A 138 22.10 -4.15 21.22
CA GLN A 138 21.15 -3.09 21.57
C GLN A 138 20.07 -2.85 20.50
N VAL A 139 20.25 -3.40 19.30
CA VAL A 139 19.28 -3.30 18.20
C VAL A 139 18.27 -4.45 18.31
N CYS A 140 16.98 -4.10 18.29
CA CYS A 140 15.89 -5.05 18.17
C CYS A 140 15.06 -4.70 16.93
N MET A 141 14.83 -5.69 16.08
CA MET A 141 14.02 -5.57 14.88
C MET A 141 13.20 -6.83 14.67
N ARG A 142 12.15 -6.71 13.87
CA ARG A 142 11.32 -7.87 13.49
C ARG A 142 12.11 -8.83 12.59
N SER A 143 11.55 -10.04 12.38
CA SER A 143 12.12 -11.03 11.44
C SER A 143 12.21 -10.51 10.00
N SER A 144 13.25 -10.95 9.28
CA SER A 144 13.52 -10.69 7.85
C SER A 144 12.45 -11.22 6.90
N GLY A 145 11.64 -12.19 7.34
CA GLY A 145 10.52 -12.69 6.53
C GLY A 145 9.42 -11.66 6.30
N ASN A 146 9.48 -10.48 6.93
CA ASN A 146 8.53 -9.42 6.68
C ASN A 146 9.14 -8.37 5.72
N ILE A 147 8.38 -8.00 4.69
CA ILE A 147 8.78 -6.96 3.72
C ILE A 147 9.07 -5.60 4.38
N TYR A 148 8.63 -5.41 5.62
CA TYR A 148 9.00 -4.26 6.42
C TYR A 148 10.33 -4.37 7.17
N ASN A 149 11.18 -5.34 6.85
CA ASN A 149 12.53 -5.37 7.40
C ASN A 149 13.51 -4.50 6.60
N LEU A 150 14.55 -4.02 7.27
CA LEU A 150 15.67 -3.31 6.64
C LEU A 150 16.57 -4.30 5.90
#